data_AF-A0A2S6RPI1-F1
#
_entry.id   AF-A0A2S6RPI1-F1
#
_cell.length_a   1.000
_cell.length_b   1.000
_cell.length_c   1.000
_cell.angle_alpha   90.00
_cell.angle_beta   90.00
_cell.angle_gamma   90.00
#
_symmetry.space_group_name_H-M   'P 1'
#
loop_
_entity.id
_entity.type
_entity.pdbx_description
1 polymer ?
#
loop_
_entity_poly.entity_id
_entity_poly.type
_entity_poly.pdbx_seq_one_letter_code
_entity_poly.pdbx_strand_id
1 'polypeptide(L)'
;MQLSIILLLLLVLYIIFTSESKREAFKIIVSAGLIALFIRTFFFQPFTIPSGSMIPTLLIGDFIFVSQYKYGYSKHSLPLSLPLIKGRILKKKPKRGDVVVFKTPNDNKTDYVKTLIGLPGDTIKVQEGFLYINDKIVKRENIEQSYNKIYNNYLSNFDYVEILPNGRKHIIRELKGDDGPGDNTIEYIVPDNNFFLMGDNRDNSIDSRVLNYVGFVPFENLVGKAEIIFFSLDKKNFGITKFWKWRIRFNRIGKVLNKKINDYYEN
;
A
#
# COMPACT_ATOMS: atom_id res chain seq x y z
N MET A 1 -8.24 -14.57 14.47
CA MET A 1 -7.62 -15.51 13.51
C MET A 1 -8.30 -15.31 12.15
N GLN A 2 -7.56 -14.99 11.08
CA GLN A 2 -8.17 -14.77 9.76
C GLN A 2 -8.84 -16.06 9.27
N LEU A 3 -10.07 -15.98 8.75
CA LEU A 3 -10.83 -17.12 8.21
C LEU A 3 -10.04 -17.93 7.19
N SER A 4 -9.12 -17.28 6.46
CA SER A 4 -8.18 -17.93 5.53
C SER A 4 -7.28 -18.97 6.20
N ILE A 5 -6.87 -18.77 7.46
CA ILE A 5 -6.04 -19.72 8.21
C ILE A 5 -6.86 -20.96 8.58
N ILE A 6 -8.13 -20.77 8.96
CA ILE A 6 -9.05 -21.88 9.29
C ILE A 6 -9.35 -22.70 8.04
N LEU A 7 -9.69 -22.04 6.92
CA LEU A 7 -9.94 -22.71 5.65
C LEU A 7 -8.71 -23.48 5.14
N LEU A 8 -7.51 -22.89 5.26
CA LEU A 8 -6.27 -23.56 4.91
C LEU A 8 -6.02 -24.78 5.81
N LEU A 9 -6.25 -24.66 7.12
CA LEU A 9 -6.15 -25.78 8.06
C LEU A 9 -7.15 -26.89 7.72
N LEU A 10 -8.41 -26.56 7.44
CA LEU A 10 -9.43 -27.53 7.04
C LEU A 10 -9.06 -28.20 5.71
N LEU A 11 -8.52 -27.47 4.74
CA LEU A 11 -8.03 -28.03 3.48
C LEU A 11 -6.87 -28.99 3.70
N VAL A 12 -5.88 -28.60 4.53
CA VAL A 12 -4.74 -29.44 4.88
C VAL A 12 -5.20 -30.71 5.59
N LEU A 13 -6.10 -30.59 6.57
CA LEU A 13 -6.69 -31.73 7.27
C LEU A 13 -7.48 -32.61 6.30
N TYR A 14 -8.29 -32.03 5.43
CA TYR A 14 -9.03 -32.76 4.40
C TYR A 14 -8.09 -33.57 3.51
N ILE A 15 -6.99 -32.97 3.03
CA ILE A 15 -5.98 -33.68 2.22
C ILE A 15 -5.38 -34.85 3.01
N ILE A 16 -5.02 -34.64 4.28
CA ILE A 16 -4.43 -35.70 5.12
C ILE A 16 -5.42 -36.84 5.37
N PHE A 17 -6.69 -36.52 5.64
CA PHE A 17 -7.72 -37.51 5.98
C PHE A 17 -8.31 -38.23 4.76
N THR A 18 -8.32 -37.59 3.59
CA THR A 18 -8.84 -38.20 2.36
C THR A 18 -7.76 -38.88 1.51
N SER A 19 -6.48 -38.59 1.76
CA SER A 19 -5.40 -39.29 1.05
C SER A 19 -5.27 -40.74 1.49
N GLU A 20 -5.21 -41.66 0.52
CA GLU A 20 -4.91 -43.07 0.78
C GLU A 20 -3.49 -43.28 1.34
N SER A 21 -2.55 -42.41 0.97
CA SER A 21 -1.17 -42.43 1.45
C SER A 21 -0.82 -41.14 2.19
N LYS A 22 -0.64 -41.25 3.51
CA LYS A 22 -0.19 -40.12 4.37
C LYS A 22 1.15 -39.55 3.93
N ARG A 23 2.04 -40.38 3.36
CA ARG A 23 3.35 -39.94 2.84
C ARG A 23 3.17 -39.06 1.61
N GLU A 24 2.28 -39.42 0.70
CA GLU A 24 2.00 -38.60 -0.50
C GLU A 24 1.29 -37.30 -0.14
N ALA A 25 0.30 -37.33 0.76
CA ALA A 25 -0.31 -36.10 1.27
C ALA A 25 0.71 -35.16 1.91
N PHE A 26 1.60 -35.68 2.75
CA PHE A 26 2.66 -34.88 3.36
C PHE A 26 3.57 -34.24 2.30
N LYS A 27 4.01 -34.99 1.29
CA LYS A 27 4.80 -34.44 0.17
C LYS A 27 4.05 -33.33 -0.57
N ILE A 28 2.76 -33.50 -0.83
CA ILE A 28 1.92 -32.49 -1.50
C ILE A 28 1.84 -31.22 -0.66
N ILE A 29 1.55 -31.35 0.64
CA ILE A 29 1.44 -30.20 1.54
C ILE A 29 2.77 -29.45 1.65
N VAL A 30 3.88 -30.18 1.83
CA VAL A 30 5.22 -29.58 1.91
C VAL A 30 5.61 -28.92 0.60
N SER A 31 5.42 -29.58 -0.54
CA SER A 31 5.74 -29.01 -1.85
C SER A 31 4.88 -27.77 -2.16
N ALA A 32 3.58 -27.81 -1.88
CA ALA A 32 2.70 -26.65 -2.01
C ALA A 32 3.15 -25.49 -1.09
N GLY A 33 3.53 -25.79 0.15
CA GLY A 33 4.08 -24.81 1.09
C GLY A 33 5.38 -24.18 0.60
N LEU A 34 6.30 -24.98 0.05
CA LEU A 34 7.57 -24.51 -0.52
C LEU A 34 7.34 -23.65 -1.78
N ILE A 35 6.44 -24.07 -2.68
CA ILE A 35 6.06 -23.28 -3.85
C ILE A 35 5.44 -21.96 -3.42
N ALA A 36 4.51 -21.98 -2.46
CA ALA A 36 3.89 -20.76 -1.93
C ALA A 36 4.94 -19.84 -1.29
N LEU A 37 5.91 -20.40 -0.55
CA LEU A 37 7.02 -19.65 0.05
C LEU A 37 7.91 -19.02 -1.02
N PHE A 38 8.25 -19.77 -2.07
CA PHE A 38 9.04 -19.30 -3.21
C PHE A 38 8.30 -18.17 -3.95
N ILE A 39 7.03 -18.37 -4.31
CA ILE A 39 6.22 -17.35 -4.98
C ILE A 39 6.12 -16.08 -4.13
N ARG A 40 5.85 -16.24 -2.82
CA ARG A 40 5.76 -15.11 -1.88
C ARG A 40 7.07 -14.34 -1.76
N THR A 41 8.20 -15.04 -1.77
CA THR A 41 9.52 -14.43 -1.58
C THR A 41 10.02 -13.72 -2.83
N PHE A 42 9.68 -14.21 -4.02
CA PHE A 42 10.25 -13.68 -5.27
C PHE A 42 9.27 -12.84 -6.09
N PHE A 43 7.95 -13.07 -6.02
CA PHE A 43 7.00 -12.47 -6.95
C PHE A 43 6.03 -11.52 -6.25
N PHE A 44 5.04 -12.05 -5.55
CA PHE A 44 3.92 -11.29 -5.01
C PHE A 44 3.62 -11.67 -3.57
N GLN A 45 3.54 -10.66 -2.72
CA GLN A 45 3.10 -10.82 -1.34
C GLN A 45 1.70 -10.23 -1.16
N PRO A 46 0.73 -11.00 -0.61
CA PRO A 46 -0.58 -10.47 -0.28
C PRO A 46 -0.53 -9.66 1.02
N PHE A 47 -1.22 -8.51 1.04
CA PHE A 47 -1.44 -7.69 2.23
C PHE A 47 -2.92 -7.34 2.37
N THR A 48 -3.37 -7.16 3.62
CA THR A 48 -4.70 -6.62 3.93
C THR A 48 -4.55 -5.18 4.39
N ILE A 49 -5.45 -4.29 3.97
CA ILE A 49 -5.51 -2.89 4.41
C ILE A 49 -6.39 -2.76 5.66
N PRO A 50 -5.81 -2.47 6.85
CA PRO A 50 -6.56 -2.39 8.09
C PRO A 50 -7.01 -0.96 8.43
N SER A 51 -6.36 0.07 7.88
CA SER A 51 -6.58 1.48 8.22
C SER A 51 -6.99 2.33 7.02
N GLY A 52 -7.55 3.51 7.30
CA GLY A 52 -8.10 4.43 6.30
C GLY A 52 -7.13 5.49 5.77
N SER A 53 -5.83 5.37 6.05
CA SER A 53 -4.85 6.42 5.72
C SER A 53 -4.55 6.59 4.22
N MET A 54 -4.98 5.63 3.41
CA MET A 54 -4.82 5.63 1.95
C MET A 54 -6.15 5.80 1.21
N ILE A 55 -7.21 6.19 1.92
CA ILE A 55 -8.50 6.49 1.30
C ILE A 55 -8.34 7.80 0.48
N PRO A 56 -8.85 7.87 -0.76
CA PRO A 56 -9.77 6.91 -1.39
C PRO A 56 -9.11 5.81 -2.25
N THR A 57 -7.80 5.88 -2.49
CA THR A 57 -7.05 4.91 -3.30
C THR A 57 -7.21 3.48 -2.78
N LEU A 58 -6.96 3.27 -1.48
CA LEU A 58 -7.14 2.00 -0.77
C LEU A 58 -8.14 2.18 0.36
N LEU A 59 -9.12 1.29 0.43
CA LEU A 59 -10.13 1.28 1.49
C LEU A 59 -9.82 0.22 2.53
N ILE A 60 -10.28 0.46 3.76
CA ILE A 60 -10.28 -0.56 4.82
C ILE A 60 -10.98 -1.82 4.28
N GLY A 61 -10.31 -2.97 4.42
CA GLY A 61 -10.79 -4.26 3.92
C GLY A 61 -10.40 -4.59 2.47
N ASP A 62 -9.61 -3.75 1.81
CA ASP A 62 -8.93 -4.14 0.56
C ASP A 62 -7.83 -5.16 0.84
N PHE A 63 -7.61 -6.04 -0.12
CA PHE A 63 -6.49 -6.97 -0.17
C PHE A 63 -5.70 -6.68 -1.44
N ILE A 64 -4.39 -6.46 -1.28
CA ILE A 64 -3.51 -6.01 -2.35
C ILE A 64 -2.36 -6.99 -2.58
N PHE A 65 -1.92 -7.08 -3.84
CA PHE A 65 -0.64 -7.71 -4.17
C PHE A 65 0.47 -6.67 -4.23
N VAL A 66 1.60 -7.06 -3.62
CA VAL A 66 2.81 -6.25 -3.55
C VAL A 66 3.94 -6.94 -4.30
N SER A 67 4.51 -6.23 -5.27
CA SER A 67 5.58 -6.69 -6.13
C SER A 67 6.94 -6.26 -5.58
N GLN A 68 7.65 -7.18 -4.94
CA GLN A 68 8.96 -6.91 -4.32
C GLN A 68 10.05 -6.68 -5.39
N TYR A 69 10.03 -7.45 -6.47
CA TYR A 69 11.00 -7.38 -7.58
C TYR A 69 11.07 -6.02 -8.30
N LYS A 70 10.09 -5.13 -8.08
CA LYS A 70 10.10 -3.75 -8.59
C LYS A 70 11.15 -2.88 -7.90
N TYR A 71 11.52 -3.21 -6.67
CA TYR A 71 12.50 -2.49 -5.86
C TYR A 71 13.73 -3.34 -5.53
N GLY A 72 13.77 -4.61 -5.96
CA GLY A 72 14.77 -5.58 -5.51
C GLY A 72 14.42 -6.13 -4.14
N TYR A 73 15.34 -6.91 -3.56
CA TYR A 73 15.07 -7.66 -2.33
C TYR A 73 15.95 -7.19 -1.19
N SER A 74 15.37 -6.99 -0.01
CA SER A 74 16.09 -6.73 1.24
C SER A 74 15.73 -7.81 2.27
N LYS A 75 16.26 -7.71 3.50
CA LYS A 75 15.82 -8.58 4.59
C LYS A 75 14.29 -8.61 4.74
N HIS A 76 13.60 -7.50 4.48
CA HIS A 76 12.14 -7.40 4.62
C HIS A 76 11.34 -8.10 3.50
N SER A 77 12.01 -8.53 2.44
CA SER A 77 11.43 -9.40 1.41
C SER A 77 11.31 -10.85 1.88
N LEU A 78 12.16 -11.25 2.84
CA LEU A 78 12.17 -12.61 3.36
C LEU A 78 11.07 -12.84 4.40
N PRO A 79 10.55 -14.08 4.51
CA PRO A 79 9.72 -14.48 5.63
C PRO A 79 10.38 -14.09 6.97
N LEU A 80 9.60 -13.49 7.87
CA LEU A 80 10.05 -13.05 9.20
C LEU A 80 11.17 -11.99 9.19
N SER A 81 11.43 -11.35 8.05
CA SER A 81 12.52 -10.37 7.90
C SER A 81 13.90 -10.92 8.31
N LEU A 82 14.18 -12.20 8.02
CA LEU A 82 15.44 -12.84 8.37
C LEU A 82 16.64 -12.03 7.85
N PRO A 83 17.69 -11.81 8.67
CA PRO A 83 18.82 -10.95 8.32
C PRO A 83 19.84 -11.66 7.39
N LEU A 84 19.35 -12.37 6.38
CA LEU A 84 20.17 -13.14 5.43
C LEU A 84 20.66 -12.27 4.25
N ILE A 85 19.96 -11.18 3.96
CA ILE A 85 20.32 -10.23 2.90
C ILE A 85 20.86 -8.96 3.57
N LYS A 86 22.13 -8.65 3.33
CA LYS A 86 22.74 -7.38 3.75
C LYS A 86 22.39 -6.30 2.71
N GLY A 87 21.65 -5.28 3.13
CA GLY A 87 21.21 -4.20 2.25
C GLY A 87 20.14 -4.65 1.25
N ARG A 88 20.32 -4.30 -0.03
CA ARG A 88 19.33 -4.54 -1.09
C ARG A 88 19.99 -5.06 -2.36
N ILE A 89 19.59 -6.26 -2.79
CA ILE A 89 20.04 -6.89 -4.04
C ILE A 89 19.08 -6.59 -5.19
N LEU A 90 19.60 -6.55 -6.42
CA LEU A 90 18.82 -6.21 -7.64
C LEU A 90 18.07 -4.88 -7.49
N LYS A 91 18.74 -3.90 -6.88
CA LYS A 91 18.21 -2.58 -6.53
C LYS A 91 17.66 -1.88 -7.78
N LYS A 92 16.37 -1.51 -7.73
CA LYS A 92 15.68 -0.74 -8.79
C LYS A 92 15.05 0.50 -8.19
N LYS A 93 15.30 1.66 -8.80
CA LYS A 93 14.84 2.95 -8.26
C LYS A 93 13.30 3.01 -8.21
N PRO A 94 12.70 3.29 -7.05
CA PRO A 94 11.27 3.63 -6.95
C PRO A 94 10.96 4.89 -7.72
N LYS A 95 9.70 5.05 -8.14
CA LYS A 95 9.23 6.23 -8.87
C LYS A 95 8.27 7.03 -8.00
N ARG A 96 8.33 8.35 -8.11
CA ARG A 96 7.36 9.27 -7.49
C ARG A 96 5.93 8.85 -7.87
N GLY A 97 5.02 8.85 -6.90
CA GLY A 97 3.64 8.40 -7.05
C GLY A 97 3.43 6.88 -7.02
N ASP A 98 4.48 6.08 -6.83
CA ASP A 98 4.28 4.66 -6.52
C ASP A 98 3.61 4.51 -5.15
N VAL A 99 2.62 3.62 -5.04
CA VAL A 99 2.08 3.19 -3.74
C VAL A 99 2.99 2.10 -3.20
N VAL A 100 3.58 2.33 -2.03
CA VAL A 100 4.67 1.51 -1.48
C VAL A 100 4.26 0.90 -0.16
N VAL A 101 4.53 -0.39 -0.01
CA VAL A 101 4.50 -1.07 1.29
C VAL A 101 5.91 -1.06 1.86
N PHE A 102 6.05 -0.67 3.13
CA PHE A 102 7.34 -0.57 3.82
C PHE A 102 7.20 -0.87 5.31
N LYS A 103 8.32 -1.24 5.93
CA LYS A 103 8.44 -1.36 7.38
C LYS A 103 8.72 0.01 7.99
N THR A 104 7.97 0.41 9.01
CA THR A 104 8.18 1.72 9.65
C THR A 104 9.59 1.81 10.24
N PRO A 105 10.30 2.95 10.10
CA PRO A 105 11.65 3.09 10.67
C PRO A 105 11.70 2.96 12.19
N ASN A 106 10.62 3.36 12.89
CA ASN A 106 10.54 3.33 14.35
C ASN A 106 10.69 1.92 14.96
N ASP A 107 10.10 0.88 14.36
CA ASP A 107 10.17 -0.48 14.91
C ASP A 107 10.70 -1.54 13.93
N ASN A 108 10.87 -1.22 12.64
CA ASN A 108 11.27 -2.11 11.56
C ASN A 108 10.41 -3.39 11.43
N LYS A 109 9.17 -3.36 11.95
CA LYS A 109 8.26 -4.51 12.05
C LYS A 109 6.89 -4.21 11.48
N THR A 110 6.35 -3.02 11.72
CA THR A 110 4.99 -2.65 11.32
C THR A 110 4.93 -2.27 9.84
N ASP A 111 4.03 -2.91 9.09
CA ASP A 111 3.83 -2.64 7.67
C ASP A 111 2.92 -1.43 7.45
N TYR A 112 3.43 -0.41 6.76
CA TYR A 112 2.67 0.76 6.32
C TYR A 112 2.56 0.77 4.80
N VAL A 113 1.48 1.37 4.31
CA VAL A 113 1.25 1.61 2.87
C VAL A 113 1.03 3.09 2.67
N LYS A 114 1.85 3.72 1.83
CA LYS A 114 1.83 5.16 1.54
C LYS A 114 2.18 5.44 0.08
N THR A 115 1.83 6.61 -0.42
CA THR A 115 2.28 7.09 -1.73
C THR A 115 3.67 7.70 -1.58
N LEU A 116 4.61 7.33 -2.47
CA LEU A 116 5.96 7.87 -2.51
C LEU A 116 5.92 9.29 -3.06
N ILE A 117 6.20 10.28 -2.21
CA ILE A 117 6.15 11.69 -2.56
C ILE A 117 7.54 12.25 -2.82
N GLY A 118 8.53 12.01 -1.96
CA GLY A 118 9.90 12.53 -2.09
C GLY A 118 10.93 11.44 -2.38
N LEU A 119 11.84 11.73 -3.30
CA LEU A 119 13.02 10.95 -3.67
C LEU A 119 14.27 11.54 -2.99
N PRO A 120 15.38 10.78 -2.91
CA PRO A 120 16.65 11.30 -2.38
C PRO A 120 17.03 12.65 -2.99
N GLY A 121 17.36 13.62 -2.13
CA GLY A 121 17.76 14.98 -2.52
C GLY A 121 16.61 15.96 -2.74
N ASP A 122 15.34 15.53 -2.73
CA ASP A 122 14.22 16.47 -2.84
C ASP A 122 14.05 17.32 -1.58
N THR A 123 13.60 18.57 -1.75
CA THR A 123 12.98 19.35 -0.68
C THR A 123 11.46 19.17 -0.73
N ILE A 124 10.85 18.90 0.42
CA ILE A 124 9.41 18.67 0.56
C ILE A 124 8.87 19.60 1.64
N LYS A 125 7.77 20.29 1.37
CA LYS A 125 7.08 21.13 2.35
C LYS A 125 5.58 21.08 2.08
N VAL A 126 4.76 21.15 3.12
CA VAL A 126 3.33 21.45 2.98
C VAL A 126 3.10 22.84 3.56
N GLN A 127 2.43 23.71 2.81
CA GLN A 127 2.11 25.06 3.24
C GLN A 127 0.69 25.38 2.79
N GLU A 128 -0.15 25.79 3.74
CA GLU A 128 -1.58 26.03 3.52
C GLU A 128 -2.24 24.86 2.79
N GLY A 129 -1.95 23.63 3.23
CA GLY A 129 -2.50 22.40 2.65
C GLY A 129 -1.88 21.98 1.32
N PHE A 130 -1.17 22.85 0.61
CA PHE A 130 -0.55 22.53 -0.67
C PHE A 130 0.83 21.90 -0.49
N LEU A 131 1.07 20.82 -1.23
CA LEU A 131 2.36 20.15 -1.28
C LEU A 131 3.32 20.90 -2.22
N TYR A 132 4.52 21.16 -1.74
CA TYR A 132 5.64 21.72 -2.50
C TYR A 132 6.76 20.68 -2.61
N ILE A 133 7.30 20.51 -3.81
CA ILE A 133 8.44 19.65 -4.10
C ILE A 133 9.48 20.47 -4.86
N ASN A 134 10.68 20.63 -4.30
CA ASN A 134 11.75 21.46 -4.88
C ASN A 134 11.23 22.87 -5.21
N ASP A 135 10.59 23.50 -4.21
CA ASP A 135 9.93 24.82 -4.27
C ASP A 135 8.79 24.98 -5.29
N LYS A 136 8.40 23.91 -5.97
CA LYS A 136 7.30 23.92 -6.93
C LYS A 136 6.04 23.35 -6.29
N ILE A 137 4.96 24.12 -6.36
CA ILE A 137 3.63 23.66 -5.93
C ILE A 137 3.18 22.46 -6.79
N VAL A 138 2.71 21.41 -6.12
CA VAL A 138 2.04 20.28 -6.75
C VAL A 138 0.60 20.69 -7.02
N LYS A 139 0.22 20.66 -8.30
CA LYS A 139 -1.13 21.07 -8.71
C LYS A 139 -2.16 20.13 -8.09
N ARG A 140 -3.18 20.71 -7.47
CA ARG A 140 -4.34 20.04 -6.88
C ARG A 140 -5.60 20.52 -7.60
N GLU A 141 -6.39 19.59 -8.12
CA GLU A 141 -7.62 19.86 -8.85
C GLU A 141 -8.81 19.13 -8.21
N ASN A 142 -9.99 19.76 -8.25
CA ASN A 142 -11.22 19.06 -7.87
C ASN A 142 -11.48 17.89 -8.82
N ILE A 143 -11.92 16.76 -8.28
CA ILE A 143 -12.31 15.63 -9.13
C ILE A 143 -13.61 15.98 -9.87
N GLU A 144 -13.60 15.85 -11.20
CA GLU A 144 -14.81 16.06 -11.99
C GLU A 144 -15.94 15.11 -11.56
N GLN A 145 -17.17 15.64 -11.52
CA GLN A 145 -18.35 14.86 -11.14
C GLN A 145 -18.61 13.68 -12.10
N SER A 146 -18.23 13.82 -13.37
CA SER A 146 -18.22 12.78 -14.42
C SER A 146 -17.39 11.57 -13.99
N TYR A 147 -16.18 11.79 -13.46
CA TYR A 147 -15.30 10.74 -12.96
C TYR A 147 -15.88 10.04 -11.71
N ASN A 148 -16.43 10.82 -10.77
CA ASN A 148 -17.05 10.30 -9.53
C ASN A 148 -18.16 9.27 -9.81
N LYS A 149 -19.02 9.56 -10.79
CA LYS A 149 -20.20 8.73 -11.12
C LYS A 149 -19.83 7.41 -11.82
N ILE A 150 -18.68 7.35 -12.50
CA ILE A 150 -18.31 6.22 -13.37
C ILE A 150 -17.30 5.29 -12.68
N TYR A 151 -16.32 5.84 -11.93
CA TYR A 151 -15.13 5.06 -11.57
C TYR A 151 -14.98 4.77 -10.07
N ASN A 152 -15.53 5.61 -9.20
CA ASN A 152 -15.31 5.45 -7.76
C ASN A 152 -16.41 6.10 -6.90
N ASN A 153 -17.46 5.31 -6.60
CA ASN A 153 -18.56 5.71 -5.71
C ASN A 153 -18.13 5.91 -4.24
N TYR A 154 -16.83 5.79 -3.92
CA TYR A 154 -16.27 6.06 -2.59
C TYR A 154 -15.59 7.44 -2.50
N LEU A 155 -15.64 8.21 -3.57
CA LEU A 155 -15.15 9.58 -3.59
C LEU A 155 -16.13 10.52 -2.87
N SER A 156 -15.58 11.59 -2.32
CA SER A 156 -16.28 12.68 -1.65
C SER A 156 -15.88 14.02 -2.22
N ASN A 157 -16.62 15.08 -1.89
CA ASN A 157 -16.29 16.46 -2.27
C ASN A 157 -14.97 16.97 -1.68
N PHE A 158 -14.39 16.22 -0.75
CA PHE A 158 -13.10 16.46 -0.10
C PHE A 158 -11.92 15.77 -0.82
N ASP A 159 -12.19 15.14 -1.98
CA ASP A 159 -11.17 14.45 -2.75
C ASP A 159 -10.67 15.28 -3.93
N TYR A 160 -9.36 15.26 -4.11
CA TYR A 160 -8.67 16.03 -5.14
C TYR A 160 -7.73 15.15 -5.95
N VAL A 161 -7.49 15.52 -7.20
CA VAL A 161 -6.40 14.96 -8.01
C VAL A 161 -5.16 15.80 -7.76
N GLU A 162 -4.09 15.16 -7.32
CA GLU A 162 -2.76 15.77 -7.31
C GLU A 162 -1.94 15.31 -8.51
N ILE A 163 -1.27 16.26 -9.16
CA ILE A 163 -0.44 16.05 -10.34
C ILE A 163 1.03 16.25 -9.95
N LEU A 164 1.73 15.14 -9.78
CA LEU A 164 3.13 15.11 -9.36
C LEU A 164 4.06 15.64 -10.48
N PRO A 165 5.28 16.13 -10.15
CA PRO A 165 6.21 16.70 -11.11
C PRO A 165 6.57 15.80 -12.31
N ASN A 166 6.42 14.48 -12.18
CA ASN A 166 6.64 13.53 -13.26
C ASN A 166 5.38 13.24 -14.10
N GLY A 167 4.35 14.08 -13.98
CA GLY A 167 3.06 13.95 -14.68
C GLY A 167 2.10 12.92 -14.08
N ARG A 168 2.55 12.11 -13.12
CA ARG A 168 1.68 11.10 -12.49
C ARG A 168 0.63 11.74 -11.62
N LYS A 169 -0.57 11.19 -11.71
CA LYS A 169 -1.74 11.63 -10.97
C LYS A 169 -2.12 10.61 -9.91
N HIS A 170 -2.52 11.08 -8.74
CA HIS A 170 -3.15 10.27 -7.71
C HIS A 170 -4.23 11.06 -6.99
N ILE A 171 -5.07 10.35 -6.24
CA ILE A 171 -6.17 10.98 -5.52
C ILE A 171 -5.77 11.13 -4.07
N ILE A 172 -6.04 12.30 -3.51
CA ILE A 172 -5.90 12.59 -2.09
C ILE A 172 -7.24 13.00 -1.49
N ARG A 173 -7.30 13.07 -0.17
CA ARG A 173 -8.46 13.49 0.61
C ARG A 173 -8.07 14.47 1.71
N GLU A 174 -8.71 15.63 1.71
CA GLU A 174 -8.60 16.71 2.72
C GLU A 174 -9.98 16.96 3.34
N LEU A 175 -10.25 16.29 4.46
CA LEU A 175 -11.53 16.34 5.18
C LEU A 175 -11.69 17.60 6.06
N LYS A 176 -10.59 18.23 6.46
CA LYS A 176 -10.59 19.34 7.44
C LYS A 176 -10.28 20.69 6.81
N GLY A 177 -10.05 20.75 5.51
CA GLY A 177 -9.58 21.96 4.83
C GLY A 177 -8.06 21.97 4.73
N ASP A 178 -7.48 23.17 4.71
CA ASP A 178 -6.06 23.40 4.43
C ASP A 178 -5.31 24.00 5.65
N ASP A 179 -5.90 23.92 6.85
CA ASP A 179 -5.41 24.50 8.10
C ASP A 179 -5.17 23.46 9.22
N GLY A 180 -5.20 22.16 8.88
CA GLY A 180 -5.00 21.07 9.81
C GLY A 180 -3.54 20.89 10.26
N PRO A 181 -3.29 20.01 11.25
CA PRO A 181 -1.95 19.79 11.80
C PRO A 181 -0.89 19.31 10.80
N GLY A 182 -1.31 18.80 9.64
CA GLY A 182 -0.44 18.28 8.59
C GLY A 182 -0.27 19.21 7.39
N ASP A 183 -0.85 20.41 7.45
CA ASP A 183 -1.02 21.33 6.31
C ASP A 183 -0.03 22.50 6.32
N ASN A 184 0.70 22.67 7.41
CA ASN A 184 1.81 23.60 7.53
C ASN A 184 2.98 22.89 8.20
N THR A 185 3.99 22.55 7.41
CA THR A 185 5.17 21.83 7.89
C THR A 185 6.43 22.66 7.75
N ILE A 186 7.47 22.24 8.48
CA ILE A 186 8.84 22.62 8.12
C ILE A 186 9.19 22.10 6.73
N GLU A 187 10.30 22.59 6.19
CA GLU A 187 10.93 21.99 5.01
C GLU A 187 11.69 20.72 5.40
N TYR A 188 11.49 19.67 4.61
CA TYR A 188 12.18 18.39 4.74
C TYR A 188 13.14 18.20 3.57
N ILE A 189 14.41 17.96 3.86
CA ILE A 189 15.40 17.58 2.84
C ILE A 189 15.54 16.06 2.91
N VAL A 190 15.14 15.36 1.84
CA VAL A 190 15.14 13.90 1.82
C VAL A 190 16.58 13.38 1.76
N PRO A 191 17.06 12.62 2.77
CA PRO A 191 18.43 12.12 2.78
C PRO A 191 18.72 11.15 1.65
N ASP A 192 20.00 10.97 1.35
CA ASP A 192 20.45 9.95 0.44
C ASP A 192 19.95 8.57 0.85
N ASN A 193 19.51 7.79 -0.14
CA ASN A 193 18.97 6.44 0.04
C ASN A 193 17.72 6.36 0.95
N ASN A 194 17.03 7.49 1.19
CA ASN A 194 15.76 7.55 1.90
C ASN A 194 14.64 8.12 1.00
N PHE A 195 13.40 7.97 1.45
CA PHE A 195 12.20 8.42 0.75
C PHE A 195 11.24 9.13 1.70
N PHE A 196 10.46 10.07 1.16
CA PHE A 196 9.36 10.72 1.86
C PHE A 196 8.05 10.16 1.35
N LEU A 197 7.22 9.57 2.22
CA LEU A 197 5.96 8.97 1.83
C LEU A 197 4.80 9.59 2.60
N MET A 198 3.69 9.83 1.91
CA MET A 198 2.48 10.43 2.49
C MET A 198 1.26 9.53 2.25
N GLY A 199 0.31 9.60 3.17
CA GLY A 199 -0.99 8.95 2.96
C GLY A 199 -1.85 9.79 2.02
N ASP A 200 -2.68 9.11 1.24
CA ASP A 200 -3.65 9.78 0.38
C ASP A 200 -4.77 10.45 1.21
N ASN A 201 -5.10 9.91 2.40
CA ASN A 201 -5.98 10.58 3.36
C ASN A 201 -5.13 11.51 4.23
N ARG A 202 -4.89 12.71 3.73
CA ARG A 202 -3.89 13.67 4.21
C ARG A 202 -4.12 14.08 5.66
N ASP A 203 -5.38 14.26 6.04
CA ASP A 203 -5.80 14.58 7.41
C ASP A 203 -5.76 13.42 8.41
N ASN A 204 -5.75 12.17 7.93
CA ASN A 204 -5.84 10.97 8.78
C ASN A 204 -4.72 9.98 8.47
N SER A 205 -3.51 10.51 8.30
CA SER A 205 -2.34 9.72 7.98
C SER A 205 -1.17 10.10 8.88
N ILE A 206 -0.74 9.13 9.69
CA ILE A 206 0.60 9.13 10.28
C ILE A 206 1.56 8.65 9.18
N ASP A 207 2.41 9.55 8.69
CA ASP A 207 3.33 9.35 7.57
C ASP A 207 4.61 10.18 7.74
N SER A 208 5.41 10.36 6.69
CA SER A 208 6.74 10.99 6.79
C SER A 208 6.73 12.41 7.35
N ARG A 209 5.59 13.10 7.36
CA ARG A 209 5.43 14.39 8.07
C ARG A 209 5.64 14.28 9.58
N VAL A 210 5.44 13.10 10.15
CA VAL A 210 5.62 12.80 11.58
C VAL A 210 7.04 12.24 11.80
N LEU A 211 8.02 13.13 11.94
CA LEU A 211 9.45 12.78 12.00
C LEU A 211 9.81 11.81 13.14
N ASN A 212 9.17 11.96 14.30
CA ASN A 212 9.42 11.13 15.48
C ASN A 212 8.79 9.73 15.40
N TYR A 213 8.10 9.39 14.30
CA TYR A 213 7.46 8.10 14.15
C TYR A 213 7.73 7.44 12.79
N VAL A 214 7.41 8.11 11.67
CA VAL A 214 7.73 7.58 10.34
C VAL A 214 8.98 8.25 9.79
N GLY A 215 8.99 9.59 9.73
CA GLY A 215 10.07 10.35 9.12
C GLY A 215 10.48 9.85 7.73
N PHE A 216 11.76 9.97 7.42
CA PHE A 216 12.31 9.46 6.16
C PHE A 216 12.45 7.94 6.20
N VAL A 217 12.00 7.28 5.15
CA VAL A 217 12.00 5.81 5.08
C VAL A 217 13.24 5.33 4.31
N PRO A 218 14.16 4.57 4.93
CA PRO A 218 15.33 4.04 4.25
C PRO A 218 14.95 3.09 3.12
N PHE A 219 15.78 3.00 2.08
CA PHE A 219 15.48 2.09 0.98
C PHE A 219 15.43 0.63 1.41
N GLU A 220 16.18 0.23 2.43
CA GLU A 220 16.12 -1.14 2.95
C GLU A 220 14.72 -1.50 3.44
N ASN A 221 13.98 -0.55 4.00
CA ASN A 221 12.65 -0.72 4.58
C ASN A 221 11.52 -0.93 3.56
N LEU A 222 11.74 -0.59 2.28
CA LEU A 222 10.71 -0.79 1.26
C LEU A 222 10.49 -2.29 0.99
N VAL A 223 9.28 -2.79 1.23
CA VAL A 223 8.94 -4.18 0.94
C VAL A 223 8.68 -4.36 -0.55
N GLY A 224 7.88 -3.48 -1.16
CA GLY A 224 7.56 -3.57 -2.58
C GLY A 224 6.49 -2.57 -3.02
N LYS A 225 6.17 -2.60 -4.31
CA LYS A 225 5.13 -1.75 -4.90
C LYS A 225 3.76 -2.41 -4.78
N ALA A 226 2.78 -1.72 -4.21
CA ALA A 226 1.38 -2.13 -4.28
C ALA A 226 0.82 -1.81 -5.67
N GLU A 227 0.26 -2.80 -6.35
CA GLU A 227 -0.16 -2.63 -7.75
C GLU A 227 -1.63 -2.98 -7.98
N ILE A 228 -2.13 -4.06 -7.38
CA ILE A 228 -3.45 -4.62 -7.71
C ILE A 228 -4.25 -4.89 -6.44
N ILE A 229 -5.52 -4.49 -6.44
CA ILE A 229 -6.51 -4.93 -5.46
C ILE A 229 -7.08 -6.27 -5.94
N PHE A 230 -6.69 -7.39 -5.34
CA PHE A 230 -7.15 -8.71 -5.77
C PHE A 230 -8.43 -9.16 -5.06
N PHE A 231 -8.73 -8.57 -3.90
CA PHE A 231 -9.97 -8.85 -3.18
C PHE A 231 -10.37 -7.65 -2.33
N SER A 232 -11.66 -7.54 -1.99
CA SER A 232 -12.16 -6.38 -1.26
C SER A 232 -13.44 -6.67 -0.49
N LEU A 233 -13.41 -6.39 0.81
CA LEU A 233 -14.54 -6.59 1.73
C LEU A 233 -14.91 -5.28 2.43
N ASP A 234 -16.21 -5.00 2.50
CA ASP A 234 -16.74 -3.91 3.32
C ASP A 234 -16.73 -4.31 4.81
N LYS A 235 -15.77 -3.76 5.56
CA LYS A 235 -15.54 -4.11 6.96
C LYS A 235 -16.42 -3.36 7.96
N LYS A 236 -17.40 -2.55 7.53
CA LYS A 236 -18.33 -1.85 8.46
C LYS A 236 -19.03 -2.80 9.46
N ASN A 237 -19.11 -4.11 9.17
CA ASN A 237 -19.74 -5.12 10.03
C ASN A 237 -18.88 -6.38 10.27
N PHE A 238 -17.56 -6.26 10.40
CA PHE A 238 -16.69 -7.43 10.52
C PHE A 238 -16.76 -8.11 11.91
N GLY A 239 -16.93 -9.43 11.92
CA GLY A 239 -16.93 -10.30 13.11
C GLY A 239 -17.23 -11.75 12.73
N ILE A 240 -16.70 -12.72 13.48
CA ILE A 240 -16.97 -14.16 13.24
C ILE A 240 -18.48 -14.43 13.39
N THR A 241 -19.16 -13.76 14.31
CA THR A 241 -20.63 -13.82 14.48
C THR A 241 -21.41 -13.02 13.44
N LYS A 242 -20.76 -12.49 12.40
CA LYS A 242 -21.38 -11.70 11.33
C LYS A 242 -20.81 -12.09 9.96
N PHE A 243 -20.24 -13.29 9.82
CA PHE A 243 -19.62 -13.73 8.55
C PHE A 243 -20.61 -13.73 7.38
N TRP A 244 -21.89 -14.01 7.63
CA TRP A 244 -22.98 -13.91 6.65
C TRP A 244 -23.33 -12.47 6.25
N LYS A 245 -22.85 -11.46 6.99
CA LYS A 245 -23.05 -10.03 6.67
C LYS A 245 -21.87 -9.45 5.89
N TRP A 246 -20.88 -10.26 5.51
CA TRP A 246 -19.75 -9.79 4.74
C TRP A 246 -20.18 -9.40 3.33
N ARG A 247 -19.91 -8.16 2.95
CA ARG A 247 -20.25 -7.64 1.63
C ARG A 247 -19.00 -7.45 0.79
N ILE A 248 -18.89 -8.24 -0.28
CA ILE A 248 -17.79 -8.15 -1.24
C ILE A 248 -17.97 -6.89 -2.09
N ARG A 249 -16.90 -6.10 -2.25
CA ARG A 249 -16.87 -4.92 -3.12
C ARG A 249 -16.34 -5.30 -4.51
N PHE A 250 -17.19 -5.96 -5.31
CA PHE A 250 -16.81 -6.49 -6.64
C PHE A 250 -16.21 -5.43 -7.56
N ASN A 251 -16.71 -4.19 -7.50
CA ASN A 251 -16.22 -3.06 -8.29
C ASN A 251 -14.77 -2.63 -7.95
N ARG A 252 -14.14 -3.18 -6.91
CA ARG A 252 -12.73 -2.92 -6.55
C ARG A 252 -11.79 -4.03 -6.97
N ILE A 253 -12.29 -5.22 -7.23
CA ILE A 253 -11.47 -6.39 -7.58
C ILE A 253 -10.84 -6.18 -8.96
N GLY A 254 -9.55 -6.50 -9.08
CA GLY A 254 -8.77 -6.36 -10.31
C GLY A 254 -8.32 -4.94 -10.64
N LYS A 255 -8.62 -3.94 -9.79
CA LYS A 255 -8.17 -2.57 -10.03
C LYS A 255 -6.65 -2.45 -9.89
N VAL A 256 -6.01 -1.93 -10.92
CA VAL A 256 -4.62 -1.46 -10.89
C VAL A 256 -4.60 -0.06 -10.26
N LEU A 257 -3.81 0.12 -9.21
CA LEU A 257 -3.73 1.38 -8.47
C LEU A 257 -3.26 2.52 -9.37
N ASN A 258 -3.91 3.67 -9.26
CA ASN A 258 -3.68 4.90 -10.01
C ASN A 258 -3.77 4.80 -11.54
N LYS A 259 -3.96 3.62 -12.16
CA LYS A 259 -4.02 3.49 -13.62
C LYS A 259 -5.15 4.34 -14.22
N LYS A 260 -6.39 4.14 -13.77
CA LYS A 260 -7.57 4.82 -14.33
C LYS A 260 -7.53 6.35 -14.22
N ILE A 261 -6.98 6.88 -13.13
CA ILE A 261 -6.87 8.34 -12.96
C ILE A 261 -5.81 8.93 -13.89
N ASN A 262 -4.73 8.20 -14.17
CA ASN A 262 -3.75 8.64 -15.15
C ASN A 262 -4.35 8.54 -16.57
N ASP A 263 -4.99 7.42 -16.92
CA ASP A 263 -5.63 7.23 -18.23
C ASP A 263 -6.72 8.28 -18.53
N TYR A 264 -7.49 8.71 -17.51
CA TYR A 264 -8.61 9.64 -17.68
C TYR A 264 -8.16 11.08 -18.01
N TYR A 265 -7.09 11.56 -17.37
CA TYR A 265 -6.56 12.93 -17.55
C TYR A 265 -5.35 12.97 -18.51
N GLU A 266 -5.13 11.91 -19.29
CA GLU A 266 -4.19 11.90 -20.42
C GLU A 266 -4.90 12.18 -21.77
N ASN A 267 -6.23 12.08 -21.80
CA ASN A 267 -7.08 12.45 -22.94
C ASN A 267 -7.77 13.80 -22.68
#